data_AF-X6D712-F1
#
_entry.id   AF-X6D712-F1
#
_cell.length_a   1.000
_cell.length_b   1.000
_cell.length_c   1.000
_cell.angle_alpha   90.00
_cell.angle_beta   90.00
_cell.angle_gamma   90.00
#
_symmetry.space_group_name_H-M   'P 1'
#
loop_
_entity.id
_entity.type
_entity.pdbx_description
1 polymer ?
#
loop_
_entity_poly.entity_id
_entity_poly.type
_entity_poly.pdbx_seq_one_letter_code
_entity_poly.pdbx_strand_id
1 'polypeptide(L)'
;MVVETDSIPRIKIRDIMSAVQFTNRAQATSLEALRVKVNTDRRESSAGTRGYSIARDVASELAKLGLADVGPLPKDAKGFEKKRDMKIRITEAGEELARVIKHDRAQAYSHVLKSMFEVHPYVRRFLLAASKGALLAPVVTSAKQHISPKYISAKTLAEDVAQGRFDLDGLLRTTTDRLERTLSAEEVAEIEAGMQELVSRLMTAAAAEPQSDFARKMLMAINEVVVPAVLRRAGLGFDYNTLRRLSQMGREFQVSWGTSAHPRHDGWLIFATASLAFSDDEQRLAEVRFDNGVRRMAHGFLDRLYETYSLTQEWGLGTVITAWEMRATFCFQNRCAPGVFDHLFSENYGGSETYRIDKDFPPRNKPTHEEPLVIGGREIGLIRISKR
;
A
#
# COMPACT_ATOMS: atom_id res chain seq x y z
N MET A 1 10.92 22.73 -4.97
CA MET A 1 9.69 22.23 -4.32
C MET A 1 10.01 21.88 -2.88
N VAL A 2 9.15 22.27 -1.94
CA VAL A 2 9.33 21.97 -0.50
C VAL A 2 9.16 20.46 -0.29
N VAL A 3 10.16 19.81 0.29
CA VAL A 3 10.03 18.44 0.79
C VAL A 3 8.99 18.49 1.90
N GLU A 4 7.82 17.88 1.69
CA GLU A 4 6.80 17.80 2.73
C GLU A 4 7.36 17.02 3.91
N THR A 5 7.57 17.71 5.03
CA THR A 5 8.07 17.14 6.28
C THR A 5 6.94 16.58 7.15
N ASP A 6 5.69 16.57 6.66
CA ASP A 6 4.60 15.93 7.39
C ASP A 6 4.82 14.41 7.37
N SER A 7 5.18 13.88 8.52
CA SER A 7 5.44 12.46 8.67
C SER A 7 4.12 11.70 8.54
N ILE A 8 3.98 10.89 7.49
CA ILE A 8 2.80 10.04 7.33
C ILE A 8 2.54 9.25 8.62
N PRO A 9 1.30 9.25 9.15
CA PRO A 9 0.92 8.51 10.33
C PRO A 9 1.32 7.04 10.22
N ARG A 10 2.01 6.52 11.25
CA ARG A 10 2.41 5.09 11.34
C ARG A 10 1.29 4.24 11.94
N ILE A 11 0.04 4.55 11.58
CA ILE A 11 -1.15 3.96 12.17
C ILE A 11 -2.02 3.32 11.09
N LYS A 12 -2.87 2.37 11.50
CA LYS A 12 -3.93 1.82 10.66
C LYS A 12 -5.20 2.63 10.88
N ILE A 13 -6.05 2.73 9.87
CA ILE A 13 -7.35 3.40 9.97
C ILE A 13 -8.20 2.72 11.05
N ARG A 14 -8.10 1.40 11.18
CA ARG A 14 -8.75 0.66 12.27
C ARG A 14 -8.36 1.16 13.66
N ASP A 15 -7.13 1.65 13.85
CA ASP A 15 -6.71 2.17 15.15
C ASP A 15 -7.42 3.49 15.48
N ILE A 16 -7.62 4.37 14.48
CA ILE A 16 -8.41 5.60 14.62
C ILE A 16 -9.84 5.24 15.03
N MET A 17 -10.48 4.32 14.30
CA MET A 17 -11.85 3.89 14.57
C MET A 17 -12.02 3.31 15.97
N SER A 18 -11.08 2.45 16.39
CA SER A 18 -11.11 1.85 17.72
C SER A 18 -10.87 2.89 18.82
N ALA A 19 -9.94 3.82 18.61
CA ALA A 19 -9.63 4.89 19.56
C ALA A 19 -10.82 5.83 19.76
N VAL A 20 -11.49 6.26 18.69
CA VAL A 20 -12.72 7.08 18.77
C VAL A 20 -13.79 6.38 19.60
N GLN A 21 -14.09 5.11 19.32
CA GLN A 21 -15.08 4.35 20.10
C GLN A 21 -14.69 4.19 21.56
N PHE A 22 -13.40 3.95 21.84
CA PHE A 22 -12.89 3.76 23.19
C PHE A 22 -12.94 5.06 24.01
N THR A 23 -12.45 6.17 23.44
CA THR A 23 -12.44 7.46 24.10
C THR A 23 -13.84 7.99 24.35
N ASN A 24 -14.77 7.80 23.40
CA ASN A 24 -16.18 8.19 23.60
C ASN A 24 -16.82 7.48 24.81
N ARG A 25 -16.59 6.17 24.99
CA ARG A 25 -17.16 5.42 26.13
C ARG A 25 -16.64 5.89 27.48
N ALA A 26 -15.40 6.35 27.54
CA ALA A 26 -14.75 6.75 28.78
C ALA A 26 -14.95 8.25 29.11
N GLN A 27 -15.47 9.06 28.18
CA GLN A 27 -15.61 10.53 28.23
C GLN A 27 -14.29 11.32 28.42
N ALA A 28 -13.23 10.70 28.93
CA ALA A 28 -11.85 11.14 28.87
C ALA A 28 -10.92 9.94 29.12
N THR A 29 -9.99 9.69 28.22
CA THR A 29 -9.06 8.54 28.31
C THR A 29 -7.64 9.04 28.57
N SER A 30 -6.86 8.35 29.39
CA SER A 30 -5.43 8.66 29.51
C SER A 30 -4.65 8.15 28.30
N LEU A 31 -3.52 8.79 27.97
CA LEU A 31 -2.64 8.32 26.91
C LEU A 31 -2.18 6.86 27.14
N GLU A 32 -1.99 6.44 28.40
CA GLU A 32 -1.70 5.06 28.78
C GLU A 32 -2.85 4.11 28.47
N ALA A 33 -4.08 4.48 28.81
CA ALA A 33 -5.25 3.65 28.52
C ALA A 33 -5.44 3.48 27.01
N LEU A 34 -5.20 4.54 26.22
CA LEU A 34 -5.20 4.46 24.76
C LEU A 34 -4.11 3.51 24.25
N ARG A 35 -2.89 3.57 24.81
CA ARG A 35 -1.80 2.66 24.45
C ARG A 35 -2.17 1.20 24.67
N VAL A 36 -2.67 0.87 25.87
CA VAL A 36 -3.10 -0.49 26.20
C VAL A 36 -4.16 -0.95 25.21
N LYS A 37 -5.18 -0.12 24.95
CA LYS A 37 -6.25 -0.45 24.01
C LYS A 37 -5.74 -0.76 22.59
N VAL A 38 -4.92 0.11 22.02
CA VAL A 38 -4.41 -0.05 20.65
C VAL A 38 -3.48 -1.27 20.55
N ASN A 39 -2.62 -1.49 21.54
CA ASN A 39 -1.76 -2.68 21.57
C ASN A 39 -2.59 -3.96 21.69
N THR A 40 -3.62 -3.99 22.54
CA THR A 40 -4.53 -5.14 22.66
C THR A 40 -5.21 -5.45 21.32
N ASP A 41 -5.71 -4.45 20.62
CA ASP A 41 -6.37 -4.64 19.31
C ASP A 41 -5.40 -5.16 18.23
N ARG A 42 -4.13 -4.78 18.35
CA ARG A 42 -3.05 -5.25 17.48
C ARG A 42 -2.46 -6.59 17.90
N ARG A 43 -2.89 -7.16 19.04
CA ARG A 43 -2.32 -8.38 19.66
C ARG A 43 -0.82 -8.23 19.98
N GLU A 44 -0.42 -7.03 20.38
CA GLU A 44 0.96 -6.68 20.75
C GLU A 44 1.12 -6.63 22.28
N SER A 45 2.35 -6.86 22.75
CA SER A 45 2.66 -6.75 24.18
C SER A 45 2.57 -5.30 24.65
N SER A 46 1.90 -5.11 25.80
CA SER A 46 1.76 -3.81 26.47
C SER A 46 2.70 -3.63 27.66
N ALA A 47 3.72 -4.49 27.82
CA ALA A 47 4.67 -4.39 28.92
C ALA A 47 5.51 -3.09 28.85
N GLY A 48 5.55 -2.36 29.96
CA GLY A 48 6.27 -1.08 30.08
C GLY A 48 5.81 -0.05 29.04
N THR A 49 6.77 0.67 28.45
CA THR A 49 6.50 1.71 27.43
C THR A 49 6.32 1.14 26.01
N ARG A 50 6.28 -0.19 25.82
CA ARG A 50 6.18 -0.77 24.48
C ARG A 50 4.89 -0.31 23.78
N GLY A 51 5.02 0.10 22.51
CA GLY A 51 3.91 0.60 21.71
C GLY A 51 3.49 2.06 22.01
N TYR A 52 4.24 2.80 22.85
CA TYR A 52 3.92 4.21 23.13
C TYR A 52 3.87 5.10 21.87
N SER A 53 4.74 4.84 20.90
CA SER A 53 4.80 5.60 19.65
C SER A 53 3.51 5.45 18.83
N ILE A 54 2.89 4.27 18.84
CA ILE A 54 1.62 4.03 18.16
C ILE A 54 0.50 4.84 18.86
N ALA A 55 0.42 4.78 20.19
CA ALA A 55 -0.58 5.53 20.94
C ALA A 55 -0.43 7.05 20.73
N ARG A 56 0.81 7.54 20.72
CA ARG A 56 1.15 8.91 20.40
C ARG A 56 0.70 9.29 18.99
N ASP A 57 1.02 8.46 17.99
CA ASP A 57 0.69 8.74 16.59
C ASP A 57 -0.84 8.71 16.38
N VAL A 58 -1.56 7.78 17.03
CA VAL A 58 -3.04 7.76 17.03
C VAL A 58 -3.60 9.01 17.67
N ALA A 59 -3.13 9.40 18.86
CA ALA A 59 -3.60 10.62 19.53
C ALA A 59 -3.31 11.88 18.69
N SER A 60 -2.13 11.97 18.08
CA SER A 60 -1.78 13.07 17.17
C SER A 60 -2.74 13.14 15.99
N GLU A 61 -3.12 11.98 15.44
CA GLU A 61 -4.01 11.93 14.29
C GLU A 61 -5.45 12.28 14.66
N LEU A 62 -5.95 11.82 15.82
CA LEU A 62 -7.26 12.24 16.32
C LEU A 62 -7.35 13.76 16.50
N ALA A 63 -6.28 14.39 16.98
CA ALA A 63 -6.21 15.84 17.12
C ALA A 63 -6.19 16.55 15.77
N LYS A 64 -5.36 16.09 14.81
CA LYS A 64 -5.29 16.65 13.45
C LYS A 64 -6.64 16.57 12.72
N LEU A 65 -7.38 15.47 12.90
CA LEU A 65 -8.71 15.27 12.32
C LEU A 65 -9.83 15.98 13.11
N GLY A 66 -9.52 16.68 14.21
CA GLY A 66 -10.50 17.36 15.04
C GLY A 66 -11.45 16.43 15.80
N LEU A 67 -11.08 15.15 15.96
CA LEU A 67 -11.89 14.12 16.62
C LEU A 67 -11.64 14.05 18.14
N ALA A 68 -10.53 14.59 18.63
CA ALA A 68 -10.22 14.65 20.04
C ALA A 68 -9.35 15.86 20.39
N ASP A 69 -9.56 16.42 21.59
CA ASP A 69 -8.67 17.39 22.20
C ASP A 69 -7.51 16.65 22.87
N VAL A 70 -6.30 16.90 22.36
CA VAL A 70 -5.07 16.24 22.81
C VAL A 70 -4.03 17.28 23.20
N GLY A 71 -3.53 17.17 24.43
CA GLY A 71 -2.45 18.02 24.92
C GLY A 71 -1.08 17.70 24.27
N PRO A 72 0.00 18.38 24.70
CA PRO A 72 1.33 18.20 24.12
C PRO A 72 1.83 16.74 24.23
N LEU A 73 2.08 16.09 23.09
CA LEU A 73 2.49 14.69 23.04
C LEU A 73 3.96 14.44 23.42
N PRO A 74 4.33 13.24 23.89
CA PRO A 74 5.70 12.89 24.22
C PRO A 74 6.56 12.62 22.97
N LYS A 75 7.83 13.04 22.99
CA LYS A 75 8.77 12.76 21.88
C LYS A 75 9.43 11.38 21.99
N ASP A 76 9.63 10.90 23.22
CA ASP A 76 10.34 9.67 23.56
C ASP A 76 9.65 8.88 24.69
N ALA A 77 10.18 7.71 25.01
CA ALA A 77 9.63 6.83 26.06
C ALA A 77 9.69 7.48 27.45
N LYS A 78 10.73 8.26 27.75
CA LYS A 78 10.86 8.97 29.03
C LYS A 78 9.81 10.06 29.19
N GLY A 79 9.54 10.80 28.11
CA GLY A 79 8.46 11.78 28.04
C GLY A 79 7.09 11.12 28.14
N PHE A 80 6.93 9.91 27.59
CA PHE A 80 5.69 9.16 27.72
C PHE A 80 5.38 8.85 29.20
N GLU A 81 6.32 8.32 29.97
CA GLU A 81 6.08 8.03 31.40
C GLU A 81 5.61 9.26 32.19
N LYS A 82 6.14 10.45 31.87
CA LYS A 82 5.73 11.71 32.50
C LYS A 82 4.33 12.18 32.09
N LYS A 83 3.84 11.76 30.93
CA LYS A 83 2.60 12.24 30.30
C LYS A 83 1.55 11.14 30.13
N ARG A 84 1.78 9.94 30.64
CA ARG A 84 0.94 8.76 30.43
C ARG A 84 -0.49 8.97 30.96
N ASP A 85 -0.64 9.81 31.98
CA ASP A 85 -1.92 10.16 32.60
C ASP A 85 -2.63 11.36 31.95
N MET A 86 -2.00 11.98 30.93
CA MET A 86 -2.59 13.07 30.16
C MET A 86 -3.93 12.63 29.56
N LYS A 87 -4.97 13.42 29.78
CA LYS A 87 -6.32 13.13 29.30
C LYS A 87 -6.48 13.55 27.85
N ILE A 88 -7.10 12.66 27.08
CA ILE A 88 -7.57 12.85 25.72
C ILE A 88 -9.09 12.89 25.80
N ARG A 89 -9.69 14.00 25.37
CA ARG A 89 -11.13 14.21 25.40
C ARG A 89 -11.68 14.13 23.99
N ILE A 90 -12.79 13.42 23.81
CA ILE A 90 -13.45 13.35 22.50
C ILE A 90 -14.12 14.71 22.22
N THR A 91 -14.08 15.17 20.97
CA THR A 91 -14.83 16.36 20.54
C THR A 91 -16.24 15.97 20.08
N GLU A 92 -17.11 16.95 19.85
CA GLU A 92 -18.45 16.71 19.26
C GLU A 92 -18.35 15.96 17.91
N ALA A 93 -17.36 16.28 17.07
CA ALA A 93 -17.12 15.57 15.81
C ALA A 93 -16.69 14.11 16.04
N GLY A 94 -15.88 13.86 17.07
CA GLY A 94 -15.50 12.51 17.47
C GLY A 94 -16.65 11.71 18.06
N GLU A 95 -17.54 12.33 18.84
CA GLU A 95 -18.77 11.71 19.34
C GLU A 95 -19.70 11.32 18.19
N GLU A 96 -19.87 12.22 17.21
CA GLU A 96 -20.66 11.93 16.01
C GLU A 96 -20.09 10.76 15.23
N LEU A 97 -18.78 10.77 14.95
CA LEU A 97 -18.13 9.63 14.31
C LEU A 97 -18.33 8.34 15.12
N ALA A 98 -18.23 8.40 16.46
CA ALA A 98 -18.47 7.23 17.30
C ALA A 98 -19.91 6.69 17.21
N ARG A 99 -20.91 7.57 17.01
CA ARG A 99 -22.29 7.16 16.70
C ARG A 99 -22.37 6.49 15.34
N VAL A 100 -21.80 7.09 14.30
CA VAL A 100 -21.79 6.52 12.94
C VAL A 100 -21.12 5.15 12.92
N ILE A 101 -19.99 4.94 13.61
CA ILE A 101 -19.32 3.63 13.66
C ILE A 101 -20.25 2.52 14.21
N LYS A 102 -21.13 2.84 15.17
CA LYS A 102 -22.08 1.86 15.75
C LYS A 102 -23.20 1.48 14.79
N HIS A 103 -23.63 2.40 13.93
CA HIS A 103 -24.79 2.22 13.06
C HIS A 103 -24.40 1.81 11.63
N ASP A 104 -23.41 2.48 11.05
CA ASP A 104 -22.90 2.24 9.70
C ASP A 104 -21.38 2.40 9.65
N ARG A 105 -20.69 1.26 9.71
CA ARG A 105 -19.23 1.23 9.64
C ARG A 105 -18.71 1.72 8.29
N ALA A 106 -19.39 1.47 7.19
CA ALA A 106 -18.94 1.89 5.86
C ALA A 106 -19.01 3.41 5.72
N GLN A 107 -20.10 4.02 6.21
CA GLN A 107 -20.23 5.46 6.29
C GLN A 107 -19.16 6.08 7.19
N ALA A 108 -18.84 5.44 8.32
CA ALA A 108 -17.80 5.92 9.22
C ALA A 108 -16.40 5.92 8.57
N TYR A 109 -16.05 4.87 7.80
CA TYR A 109 -14.80 4.86 7.03
C TYR A 109 -14.78 5.94 5.96
N SER A 110 -15.91 6.18 5.30
CA SER A 110 -16.05 7.26 4.31
C SER A 110 -15.86 8.63 4.95
N HIS A 111 -16.38 8.85 6.16
CA HIS A 111 -16.19 10.10 6.90
C HIS A 111 -14.71 10.32 7.23
N VAL A 112 -14.01 9.32 7.77
CA VAL A 112 -12.58 9.42 8.07
C VAL A 112 -11.76 9.65 6.81
N LEU A 113 -12.08 8.98 5.69
CA LEU A 113 -11.40 9.20 4.42
C LEU A 113 -11.51 10.66 3.95
N LYS A 114 -12.71 11.26 4.05
CA LYS A 114 -12.94 12.66 3.69
C LYS A 114 -12.11 13.60 4.57
N SER A 115 -12.13 13.41 5.89
CA SER A 115 -11.31 14.21 6.81
C SER A 115 -9.81 14.05 6.53
N MET A 116 -9.34 12.83 6.25
CA MET A 116 -7.95 12.57 5.89
C MET A 116 -7.56 13.26 4.57
N PHE A 117 -8.45 13.26 3.58
CA PHE A 117 -8.23 13.94 2.29
C PHE A 117 -8.09 15.46 2.47
N GLU A 118 -8.89 16.06 3.33
CA GLU A 118 -8.87 17.51 3.58
C GLU A 118 -7.62 17.92 4.38
N VAL A 119 -7.33 17.19 5.45
CA VAL A 119 -6.26 17.51 6.40
C VAL A 119 -4.86 17.16 5.87
N HIS A 120 -4.71 16.11 5.05
CA HIS A 120 -3.39 15.63 4.62
C HIS A 120 -3.15 15.83 3.12
N PRO A 121 -2.28 16.78 2.72
CA PRO A 121 -1.95 17.03 1.32
C PRO A 121 -1.43 15.80 0.57
N TYR A 122 -0.68 14.92 1.23
CA TYR A 122 -0.15 13.70 0.61
C TYR A 122 -1.26 12.67 0.33
N VAL A 123 -2.28 12.54 1.19
CA VAL A 123 -3.46 11.69 0.92
C VAL A 123 -4.24 12.24 -0.26
N ARG A 124 -4.48 13.56 -0.27
CA ARG A 124 -5.16 14.25 -1.36
C ARG A 124 -4.47 14.02 -2.71
N ARG A 125 -3.18 14.33 -2.80
CA ARG A 125 -2.39 14.16 -4.04
C ARG A 125 -2.41 12.71 -4.53
N PHE A 126 -2.24 11.74 -3.62
CA PHE A 126 -2.30 10.32 -3.95
C PHE A 126 -3.65 9.90 -4.54
N LEU A 127 -4.76 10.27 -3.89
CA LEU A 127 -6.09 9.88 -4.33
C LEU A 127 -6.51 10.59 -5.62
N LEU A 128 -6.13 11.85 -5.81
CA LEU A 128 -6.31 12.55 -7.08
C LEU A 128 -5.56 11.84 -8.21
N ALA A 129 -4.28 11.51 -8.00
CA ALA A 129 -3.50 10.81 -9.02
C ALA A 129 -4.06 9.42 -9.34
N ALA A 130 -4.40 8.62 -8.32
CA ALA A 130 -4.97 7.29 -8.49
C ALA A 130 -6.37 7.31 -9.15
N SER A 131 -7.14 8.39 -8.97
CA SER A 131 -8.44 8.57 -9.62
C SER A 131 -8.34 8.93 -11.10
N LYS A 132 -7.24 9.61 -11.49
CA LYS A 132 -6.97 10.02 -12.89
C LYS A 132 -6.48 8.85 -13.75
N GLY A 133 -5.79 7.89 -13.14
CA GLY A 133 -5.33 6.69 -13.84
C GLY A 133 -4.53 5.75 -12.94
N ALA A 134 -4.14 4.61 -13.50
CA ALA A 134 -3.24 3.70 -12.82
C ALA A 134 -1.85 4.32 -12.70
N LEU A 135 -1.23 4.16 -11.52
CA LEU A 135 0.13 4.57 -11.24
C LEU A 135 1.03 3.34 -11.31
N LEU A 136 2.14 3.45 -12.04
CA LEU A 136 3.15 2.41 -12.13
C LEU A 136 4.42 2.88 -11.45
N ALA A 137 4.78 2.24 -10.34
CA ALA A 137 6.03 2.50 -9.63
C ALA A 137 7.03 1.37 -9.91
N PRO A 138 8.22 1.64 -10.50
CA PRO A 138 9.15 0.60 -10.92
C PRO A 138 9.99 0.11 -9.74
N VAL A 139 9.33 -0.47 -8.73
CA VAL A 139 9.96 -0.90 -7.47
C VAL A 139 11.06 -1.93 -7.74
N VAL A 140 12.27 -1.64 -7.27
CA VAL A 140 13.47 -2.48 -7.38
C VAL A 140 13.47 -3.50 -6.23
N THR A 141 13.22 -4.77 -6.55
CA THR A 141 13.21 -5.89 -5.60
C THR A 141 14.27 -6.95 -5.91
N SER A 142 14.92 -6.86 -7.07
CA SER A 142 15.90 -7.82 -7.57
C SER A 142 17.02 -7.09 -8.28
N ALA A 143 18.25 -7.20 -7.79
CA ALA A 143 19.41 -6.55 -8.43
C ALA A 143 19.64 -7.09 -9.85
N LYS A 144 19.52 -8.41 -10.02
CA LYS A 144 19.70 -9.08 -11.32
C LYS A 144 18.66 -8.63 -12.35
N GLN A 145 17.39 -8.57 -11.96
CA GLN A 145 16.29 -8.33 -12.90
C GLN A 145 16.00 -6.85 -13.08
N HIS A 146 16.12 -6.03 -12.04
CA HIS A 146 15.64 -4.64 -12.05
C HIS A 146 16.78 -3.61 -12.13
N ILE A 147 18.04 -4.05 -12.13
CA ILE A 147 19.22 -3.18 -12.29
C ILE A 147 20.07 -3.71 -13.45
N SER A 148 20.65 -4.90 -13.30
CA SER A 148 21.56 -5.43 -14.30
C SER A 148 21.77 -6.94 -14.14
N PRO A 149 21.79 -7.71 -15.25
CA PRO A 149 22.16 -9.12 -15.22
C PRO A 149 23.53 -9.40 -14.59
N LYS A 150 24.42 -8.39 -14.55
CA LYS A 150 25.71 -8.46 -13.85
C LYS A 150 25.56 -8.81 -12.37
N TYR A 151 24.51 -8.32 -11.70
CA TYR A 151 24.27 -8.53 -10.27
C TYR A 151 23.60 -9.87 -9.98
N ILE A 152 24.21 -10.96 -10.47
CA ILE A 152 23.76 -12.35 -10.26
C ILE A 152 23.76 -12.72 -8.77
N SER A 153 24.62 -12.07 -7.97
CA SER A 153 24.76 -12.33 -6.54
C SER A 153 24.84 -11.03 -5.73
N ALA A 154 24.46 -11.12 -4.45
CA ALA A 154 24.60 -10.02 -3.50
C ALA A 154 26.07 -9.57 -3.34
N LYS A 155 27.01 -10.50 -3.49
CA LYS A 155 28.46 -10.24 -3.44
C LYS A 155 28.88 -9.24 -4.51
N THR A 156 28.48 -9.48 -5.77
CA THR A 156 28.86 -8.63 -6.90
C THR A 156 28.36 -7.20 -6.74
N LEU A 157 27.14 -7.02 -6.24
CA LEU A 157 26.59 -5.69 -5.94
C LEU A 157 27.37 -5.00 -4.81
N ALA A 158 27.66 -5.71 -3.71
CA ALA A 158 28.40 -5.16 -2.58
C ALA A 158 29.84 -4.75 -2.97
N GLU A 159 30.54 -5.58 -3.73
CA GLU A 159 31.91 -5.30 -4.19
C GLU A 159 31.98 -4.09 -5.12
N ASP A 160 31.03 -3.94 -6.05
CA ASP A 160 30.96 -2.77 -6.91
C ASP A 160 30.72 -1.50 -6.10
N VAL A 161 29.74 -1.50 -5.19
CA VAL A 161 29.42 -0.32 -4.37
C VAL A 161 30.56 0.02 -3.41
N ALA A 162 31.24 -0.98 -2.83
CA ALA A 162 32.43 -0.76 -2.00
C ALA A 162 33.57 -0.05 -2.77
N GLN A 163 33.64 -0.28 -4.08
CA GLN A 163 34.59 0.38 -5.00
C GLN A 163 34.06 1.71 -5.57
N GLY A 164 32.90 2.18 -5.13
CA GLY A 164 32.26 3.40 -5.64
C GLY A 164 31.67 3.26 -7.04
N ARG A 165 31.41 2.03 -7.50
CA ARG A 165 30.85 1.73 -8.83
C ARG A 165 29.40 1.25 -8.71
N PHE A 166 28.61 1.53 -9.74
CA PHE A 166 27.23 1.04 -9.87
C PHE A 166 26.80 1.06 -11.34
N ASP A 167 26.05 0.05 -11.79
CA ASP A 167 25.53 -0.03 -13.16
C ASP A 167 24.30 0.86 -13.35
N LEU A 168 24.55 2.16 -13.44
CA LEU A 168 23.53 3.20 -13.59
C LEU A 168 22.79 3.09 -14.94
N ASP A 169 23.52 2.82 -16.02
CA ASP A 169 22.93 2.61 -17.35
C ASP A 169 21.99 1.40 -17.36
N GLY A 170 22.36 0.33 -16.67
CA GLY A 170 21.49 -0.82 -16.44
C GLY A 170 20.21 -0.44 -15.72
N LEU A 171 20.32 0.31 -14.62
CA LEU A 171 19.16 0.78 -13.84
C LEU A 171 18.23 1.64 -14.69
N LEU A 172 18.76 2.63 -15.41
CA LEU A 172 17.98 3.56 -16.23
C LEU A 172 17.26 2.85 -17.38
N ARG A 173 17.96 1.96 -18.09
CA ARG A 173 17.39 1.13 -19.16
C ARG A 173 16.27 0.25 -18.62
N THR A 174 16.54 -0.51 -17.55
CA THR A 174 15.55 -1.41 -16.96
C THR A 174 14.35 -0.63 -16.42
N THR A 175 14.56 0.54 -15.82
CA THR A 175 13.47 1.40 -15.35
C THR A 175 12.61 1.90 -16.51
N THR A 176 13.23 2.30 -17.63
CA THR A 176 12.56 2.71 -18.87
C THR A 176 11.69 1.58 -19.42
N ASP A 177 12.25 0.38 -19.54
CA ASP A 177 11.56 -0.80 -20.07
C ASP A 177 10.36 -1.16 -19.17
N ARG A 178 10.57 -1.17 -17.86
CA ARG A 178 9.54 -1.51 -16.85
C ARG A 178 8.41 -0.50 -16.77
N LEU A 179 8.68 0.76 -17.10
CA LEU A 179 7.67 1.82 -17.19
C LEU A 179 6.93 1.83 -18.53
N GLU A 180 7.39 1.06 -19.51
CA GLU A 180 6.88 1.06 -20.89
C GLU A 180 6.91 2.47 -21.52
N ARG A 181 7.86 3.31 -21.09
CA ARG A 181 8.07 4.67 -21.60
C ARG A 181 9.48 5.16 -21.34
N THR A 182 9.93 6.10 -22.16
CA THR A 182 11.19 6.82 -21.95
C THR A 182 11.13 7.67 -20.68
N LEU A 183 12.22 7.62 -19.89
CA LEU A 183 12.46 8.57 -18.81
C LEU A 183 12.75 9.95 -19.40
N SER A 184 12.17 10.99 -18.81
CA SER A 184 12.49 12.38 -19.15
C SER A 184 13.91 12.73 -18.70
N ALA A 185 14.48 13.78 -19.29
CA ALA A 185 15.81 14.26 -18.90
C ALA A 185 15.89 14.65 -17.41
N GLU A 186 14.81 15.20 -16.85
CA GLU A 186 14.71 15.52 -15.42
C GLU A 186 14.73 14.26 -14.55
N GLU A 187 13.96 13.23 -14.91
CA GLU A 187 13.95 11.94 -14.21
C GLU A 187 15.33 11.26 -14.25
N VAL A 188 15.99 11.27 -15.41
CA VAL A 188 17.33 10.72 -15.56
C VAL A 188 18.32 11.47 -14.67
N ALA A 189 18.39 12.81 -14.78
CA ALA A 189 19.32 13.62 -13.99
C ALA A 189 19.12 13.45 -12.47
N GLU A 190 17.87 13.34 -12.02
CA GLU A 190 17.55 13.10 -10.61
C GLU A 190 18.01 11.71 -10.14
N ILE A 191 17.73 10.67 -10.92
CA ILE A 191 18.16 9.30 -10.60
C ILE A 191 19.68 9.23 -10.60
N GLU A 192 20.36 9.82 -11.58
CA GLU A 192 21.82 9.83 -11.66
C GLU A 192 22.45 10.49 -10.43
N ALA A 193 22.01 11.70 -10.09
CA ALA A 193 22.52 12.43 -8.93
C ALA A 193 22.23 11.68 -7.62
N GLY A 194 20.99 11.19 -7.44
CA GLY A 194 20.60 10.45 -6.24
C GLY A 194 21.35 9.12 -6.09
N MET A 195 21.63 8.43 -7.19
CA MET A 195 22.39 7.18 -7.17
C MET A 195 23.88 7.42 -6.89
N GLN A 196 24.48 8.48 -7.45
CA GLN A 196 25.87 8.84 -7.13
C GLN A 196 26.05 9.15 -5.64
N GLU A 197 25.15 9.97 -5.07
CA GLU A 197 25.15 10.25 -3.63
C GLU A 197 24.96 8.97 -2.81
N LEU A 198 23.99 8.13 -3.19
CA LEU A 198 23.68 6.89 -2.50
C LEU A 198 24.87 5.93 -2.47
N VAL A 199 25.53 5.72 -3.61
CA VAL A 199 26.70 4.86 -3.74
C VAL A 199 27.84 5.38 -2.87
N SER A 200 28.16 6.67 -2.97
CA SER A 200 29.20 7.31 -2.16
C SER A 200 28.96 7.15 -0.65
N ARG A 201 27.71 7.37 -0.21
CA ARG A 201 27.31 7.21 1.20
C ARG A 201 27.43 5.78 1.71
N LEU A 202 27.19 4.80 0.84
CA LEU A 202 27.10 3.39 1.22
C LEU A 202 28.38 2.57 1.00
N MET A 203 29.45 3.15 0.46
CA MET A 203 30.73 2.44 0.20
C MET A 203 31.25 1.69 1.44
N THR A 204 31.31 2.38 2.59
CA THR A 204 31.82 1.79 3.84
C THR A 204 30.93 0.66 4.34
N ALA A 205 29.61 0.81 4.25
CA ALA A 205 28.66 -0.24 4.64
C ALA A 205 28.77 -1.46 3.72
N ALA A 206 28.97 -1.24 2.42
CA ALA A 206 29.14 -2.31 1.43
C ALA A 206 30.38 -3.18 1.71
N ALA A 207 31.46 -2.58 2.24
CA ALA A 207 32.68 -3.29 2.61
C ALA A 207 32.60 -4.01 3.97
N ALA A 208 31.78 -3.50 4.90
CA ALA A 208 31.76 -3.96 6.29
C ALA A 208 30.59 -4.89 6.64
N GLU A 209 29.44 -4.72 5.98
CA GLU A 209 28.23 -5.49 6.29
C GLU A 209 28.20 -6.87 5.60
N PRO A 210 27.45 -7.85 6.14
CA PRO A 210 27.12 -9.07 5.41
C PRO A 210 26.46 -8.74 4.06
N GLN A 211 26.97 -9.32 2.99
CA GLN A 211 26.60 -8.98 1.60
C GLN A 211 25.09 -9.08 1.33
N SER A 212 24.42 -10.08 1.88
CA SER A 212 22.97 -10.28 1.73
C SER A 212 22.15 -9.18 2.43
N ASP A 213 22.56 -8.78 3.63
CA ASP A 213 21.91 -7.71 4.38
C ASP A 213 22.13 -6.35 3.72
N PHE A 214 23.36 -6.10 3.24
CA PHE A 214 23.70 -4.92 2.46
C PHE A 214 22.85 -4.83 1.20
N ALA A 215 22.82 -5.91 0.39
CA ALA A 215 22.07 -5.92 -0.86
C ALA A 215 20.58 -5.62 -0.63
N ARG A 216 19.96 -6.20 0.41
CA ARG A 216 18.57 -5.90 0.77
C ARG A 216 18.37 -4.41 1.12
N LYS A 217 19.26 -3.83 1.93
CA LYS A 217 19.21 -2.39 2.28
C LYS A 217 19.43 -1.51 1.06
N MET A 218 20.35 -1.87 0.17
CA MET A 218 20.65 -1.15 -1.06
C MET A 218 19.44 -1.11 -1.98
N LEU A 219 18.73 -2.24 -2.19
CA LEU A 219 17.51 -2.27 -3.00
C LEU A 219 16.42 -1.35 -2.41
N MET A 220 16.25 -1.32 -1.08
CA MET A 220 15.35 -0.37 -0.45
C MET A 220 15.78 1.08 -0.69
N ALA A 221 17.07 1.38 -0.57
CA ALA A 221 17.58 2.74 -0.76
C ALA A 221 17.51 3.21 -2.22
N ILE A 222 17.68 2.32 -3.20
CA ILE A 222 17.44 2.61 -4.62
C ILE A 222 15.99 3.02 -4.84
N ASN A 223 15.03 2.36 -4.18
CA ASN A 223 13.62 2.74 -4.28
C ASN A 223 13.36 4.16 -3.75
N GLU A 224 14.11 4.62 -2.73
CA GLU A 224 14.01 6.01 -2.24
C GLU A 224 14.57 7.05 -3.23
N VAL A 225 15.23 6.62 -4.31
CA VAL A 225 15.72 7.49 -5.40
C VAL A 225 14.82 7.36 -6.63
N VAL A 226 14.57 6.13 -7.09
CA VAL A 226 13.89 5.88 -8.37
C VAL A 226 12.39 6.18 -8.29
N VAL A 227 11.70 5.74 -7.24
CA VAL A 227 10.24 5.89 -7.12
C VAL A 227 9.82 7.36 -7.06
N PRO A 228 10.46 8.23 -6.24
CA PRO A 228 10.09 9.64 -6.19
C PRO A 228 10.33 10.36 -7.52
N ALA A 229 11.48 10.10 -8.17
CA ALA A 229 11.82 10.73 -9.45
C ALA A 229 10.72 10.46 -10.50
N VAL A 230 10.30 9.20 -10.62
CA VAL A 230 9.29 8.76 -11.58
C VAL A 230 7.88 9.29 -11.24
N LEU A 231 7.51 9.28 -9.96
CA LEU A 231 6.15 9.63 -9.54
C LEU A 231 5.90 11.15 -9.50
N ARG A 232 6.94 12.00 -9.50
CA ARG A 232 6.80 13.46 -9.57
C ARG A 232 6.05 13.93 -10.81
N ARG A 233 6.16 13.22 -11.94
CA ARG A 233 5.38 13.50 -13.15
C ARG A 233 3.87 13.41 -12.92
N ALA A 234 3.43 12.56 -11.99
CA ALA A 234 2.04 12.45 -11.56
C ALA A 234 1.69 13.44 -10.43
N GLY A 235 2.55 14.41 -10.12
CA GLY A 235 2.40 15.34 -9.00
C GLY A 235 2.74 14.74 -7.63
N LEU A 236 3.35 13.55 -7.61
CA LEU A 236 3.60 12.78 -6.38
C LEU A 236 5.09 12.84 -6.03
N GLY A 237 5.48 13.79 -5.18
CA GLY A 237 6.84 13.92 -4.66
C GLY A 237 7.14 13.04 -3.45
N PHE A 238 6.59 11.83 -3.41
CA PHE A 238 6.64 10.94 -2.24
C PHE A 238 7.86 10.04 -2.25
N ASP A 239 8.45 9.83 -1.07
CA ASP A 239 9.41 8.75 -0.84
C ASP A 239 8.74 7.36 -0.98
N TYR A 240 9.53 6.29 -1.11
CA TYR A 240 9.00 4.95 -1.35
C TYR A 240 8.19 4.43 -0.14
N ASN A 241 8.63 4.74 1.07
CA ASN A 241 7.89 4.39 2.28
C ASN A 241 6.54 5.08 2.36
N THR A 242 6.48 6.31 1.88
CA THR A 242 5.30 7.17 1.84
C THR A 242 4.29 6.60 0.85
N LEU A 243 4.73 6.24 -0.36
CA LEU A 243 3.91 5.51 -1.33
C LEU A 243 3.37 4.20 -0.77
N ARG A 244 4.22 3.42 -0.09
CA ARG A 244 3.83 2.12 0.48
C ARG A 244 2.72 2.27 1.52
N ARG A 245 2.81 3.29 2.37
CA ARG A 245 1.79 3.58 3.39
C ARG A 245 0.50 4.09 2.78
N LEU A 246 0.59 4.99 1.81
CA LEU A 246 -0.56 5.49 1.07
C LEU A 246 -1.30 4.35 0.35
N SER A 247 -0.56 3.44 -0.27
CA SER A 247 -1.13 2.24 -0.91
C SER A 247 -1.81 1.32 0.11
N GLN A 248 -1.21 1.13 1.29
CA GLN A 248 -1.85 0.37 2.37
C GLN A 248 -3.13 1.07 2.88
N MET A 249 -3.08 2.40 3.06
CA MET A 249 -4.21 3.19 3.52
C MET A 249 -5.36 3.17 2.51
N GLY A 250 -5.06 3.34 1.22
CA GLY A 250 -6.03 3.22 0.13
C GLY A 250 -6.72 1.85 0.12
N ARG A 251 -5.96 0.77 0.40
CA ARG A 251 -6.51 -0.58 0.58
C ARG A 251 -7.41 -0.70 1.81
N GLU A 252 -7.04 -0.09 2.93
CA GLU A 252 -7.87 -0.08 4.16
C GLU A 252 -9.21 0.66 3.95
N PHE A 253 -9.22 1.71 3.12
CA PHE A 253 -10.44 2.40 2.69
C PHE A 253 -11.13 1.75 1.48
N GLN A 254 -10.53 0.74 0.87
CA GLN A 254 -10.98 0.09 -0.38
C GLN A 254 -11.14 1.06 -1.56
N VAL A 255 -10.39 2.17 -1.59
CA VAL A 255 -10.43 3.16 -2.67
C VAL A 255 -9.30 3.00 -3.68
N SER A 256 -8.23 2.29 -3.30
CA SER A 256 -7.21 1.85 -4.24
C SER A 256 -6.63 0.50 -3.83
N TRP A 257 -6.02 -0.17 -4.79
CA TRP A 257 -5.24 -1.38 -4.56
C TRP A 257 -3.95 -1.33 -5.36
N GLY A 258 -2.87 -1.86 -4.77
CA GLY A 258 -1.57 -1.99 -5.38
C GLY A 258 -1.17 -3.44 -5.52
N THR A 259 -0.77 -3.86 -6.72
CA THR A 259 -0.33 -5.23 -7.02
C THR A 259 0.99 -5.24 -7.79
N SER A 260 1.82 -6.25 -7.54
CA SER A 260 3.02 -6.54 -8.33
C SER A 260 2.90 -7.86 -9.11
N ALA A 261 1.70 -8.42 -9.19
CA ALA A 261 1.43 -9.71 -9.84
C ALA A 261 0.77 -9.56 -11.21
N HIS A 262 0.56 -8.32 -11.69
CA HIS A 262 -0.04 -8.12 -13.00
C HIS A 262 0.96 -8.54 -14.11
N PRO A 263 0.63 -9.51 -14.98
CA PRO A 263 1.62 -10.15 -15.87
C PRO A 263 2.16 -9.22 -16.97
N ARG A 264 1.44 -8.14 -17.29
CA ARG A 264 1.85 -7.14 -18.27
C ARG A 264 2.63 -5.96 -17.68
N HIS A 265 2.74 -5.86 -16.36
CA HIS A 265 3.38 -4.70 -15.72
C HIS A 265 4.47 -5.17 -14.76
N ASP A 266 5.72 -4.90 -15.12
CA ASP A 266 6.87 -5.15 -14.24
C ASP A 266 7.08 -3.96 -13.30
N GLY A 267 6.25 -3.90 -12.27
CA GLY A 267 6.30 -2.86 -11.26
C GLY A 267 5.18 -3.01 -10.24
N TRP A 268 5.09 -2.04 -9.34
CA TRP A 268 3.95 -1.91 -8.47
C TRP A 268 2.87 -1.08 -9.15
N LEU A 269 1.83 -1.77 -9.64
CA LEU A 269 0.66 -1.17 -10.27
C LEU A 269 -0.36 -0.80 -9.20
N ILE A 270 -0.68 0.49 -9.09
CA ILE A 270 -1.65 1.04 -8.14
C ILE A 270 -2.81 1.64 -8.92
N PHE A 271 -4.04 1.25 -8.60
CA PHE A 271 -5.22 1.73 -9.31
C PHE A 271 -6.41 1.92 -8.37
N ALA A 272 -7.35 2.77 -8.79
CA ALA A 272 -8.57 3.04 -8.04
C ALA A 272 -9.52 1.83 -8.06
N THR A 273 -10.10 1.53 -6.91
CA THR A 273 -11.13 0.49 -6.72
C THR A 273 -12.49 1.07 -6.35
N ALA A 274 -12.58 2.40 -6.28
CA ALA A 274 -13.80 3.17 -6.06
C ALA A 274 -13.75 4.43 -6.93
N SER A 275 -14.92 4.95 -7.29
CA SER A 275 -15.04 6.24 -7.95
C SER A 275 -15.05 7.35 -6.89
N LEU A 276 -14.20 8.35 -7.06
CA LEU A 276 -14.05 9.49 -6.15
C LEU A 276 -14.54 10.75 -6.86
N ALA A 277 -15.45 11.49 -6.24
CA ALA A 277 -15.89 12.79 -6.72
C ALA A 277 -15.31 13.89 -5.83
N PHE A 278 -14.63 14.84 -6.44
CA PHE A 278 -13.95 15.94 -5.75
C PHE A 278 -14.74 17.24 -5.92
N SER A 279 -14.50 18.21 -5.03
CA SER A 279 -14.91 19.60 -5.27
C SER A 279 -14.14 20.22 -6.45
N ASP A 280 -14.64 21.33 -7.00
CA ASP A 280 -14.04 22.02 -8.14
C ASP A 280 -12.59 22.47 -7.90
N ASP A 281 -12.23 22.78 -6.65
CA ASP A 281 -10.88 23.16 -6.22
C ASP A 281 -9.98 21.96 -5.86
N GLU A 282 -10.49 20.74 -6.03
CA GLU A 282 -9.86 19.47 -5.63
C GLU A 282 -9.45 19.41 -4.14
N GLN A 283 -9.94 20.32 -3.27
CA GLN A 283 -9.56 20.37 -1.85
C GLN A 283 -10.42 19.47 -0.96
N ARG A 284 -11.62 19.10 -1.41
CA ARG A 284 -12.56 18.27 -0.67
C ARG A 284 -12.98 17.05 -1.47
N LEU A 285 -13.25 15.96 -0.74
CA LEU A 285 -13.81 14.73 -1.29
C LEU A 285 -15.34 14.73 -1.09
N ALA A 286 -16.08 15.09 -2.13
CA ALA A 286 -17.53 15.19 -2.08
C ALA A 286 -18.20 13.82 -1.93
N GLU A 287 -17.75 12.82 -2.68
CA GLU A 287 -18.39 11.50 -2.73
C GLU A 287 -17.39 10.36 -2.97
N VAL A 288 -17.72 9.19 -2.43
CA VAL A 288 -17.02 7.92 -2.64
C VAL A 288 -18.04 6.88 -3.05
N ARG A 289 -17.89 6.30 -4.24
CA ARG A 289 -18.80 5.27 -4.79
C ARG A 289 -18.04 3.97 -5.02
N PHE A 290 -18.51 2.91 -4.39
CA PHE A 290 -17.99 1.55 -4.60
C PHE A 290 -18.74 0.85 -5.73
N ASP A 291 -18.55 1.37 -6.95
CA ASP A 291 -19.32 0.95 -8.12
C ASP A 291 -19.15 -0.54 -8.47
N ASN A 292 -18.00 -1.13 -8.11
CA ASN A 292 -17.64 -2.52 -8.39
C ASN A 292 -17.57 -3.37 -7.11
N GLY A 293 -18.49 -3.13 -6.16
CA GLY A 293 -18.66 -3.97 -4.98
C GLY A 293 -19.30 -5.34 -5.30
N VAL A 294 -19.32 -6.23 -4.30
CA VAL A 294 -19.84 -7.62 -4.40
C VAL A 294 -21.19 -7.68 -5.11
N ARG A 295 -22.18 -6.88 -4.69
CA ARG A 295 -23.53 -6.93 -5.26
C ARG A 295 -23.57 -6.63 -6.76
N ARG A 296 -22.78 -5.65 -7.22
CA ARG A 296 -22.74 -5.29 -8.65
C ARG A 296 -21.94 -6.32 -9.46
N MET A 297 -20.83 -6.79 -8.90
CA MET A 297 -19.91 -7.71 -9.57
C MET A 297 -20.41 -9.16 -9.59
N ALA A 298 -21.33 -9.54 -8.69
CA ALA A 298 -21.89 -10.89 -8.64
C ALA A 298 -22.58 -11.29 -9.94
N HIS A 299 -23.31 -10.35 -10.56
CA HIS A 299 -23.96 -10.59 -11.83
C HIS A 299 -22.93 -10.68 -12.98
N GLY A 300 -22.82 -11.86 -13.60
CA GLY A 300 -21.85 -12.10 -14.67
C GLY A 300 -20.41 -12.25 -14.19
N PHE A 301 -20.18 -12.54 -12.90
CA PHE A 301 -18.84 -12.74 -12.35
C PHE A 301 -18.05 -13.79 -13.15
N LEU A 302 -18.67 -14.95 -13.42
CA LEU A 302 -18.01 -16.05 -14.14
C LEU A 302 -17.68 -15.71 -15.60
N ASP A 303 -18.53 -14.92 -16.28
CA ASP A 303 -18.24 -14.44 -17.63
C ASP A 303 -17.02 -13.51 -17.63
N ARG A 304 -17.01 -12.51 -16.74
CA ARG A 304 -15.86 -11.59 -16.57
C ARG A 304 -14.58 -12.32 -16.16
N LEU A 305 -14.72 -13.35 -15.33
CA LEU A 305 -13.61 -14.19 -14.90
C LEU A 305 -13.06 -14.96 -16.10
N TYR A 306 -13.92 -15.55 -16.94
CA TYR A 306 -13.48 -16.24 -18.15
C TYR A 306 -12.90 -15.30 -19.20
N GLU A 307 -13.46 -14.11 -19.38
CA GLU A 307 -12.91 -13.05 -20.24
C GLU A 307 -11.51 -12.63 -19.79
N THR A 308 -11.33 -12.39 -18.48
CA THR A 308 -10.03 -12.08 -17.90
C THR A 308 -9.04 -13.21 -18.12
N TYR A 309 -9.47 -14.46 -17.93
CA TYR A 309 -8.61 -15.64 -18.18
C TYR A 309 -8.22 -15.73 -19.65
N SER A 310 -9.17 -15.53 -20.57
CA SER A 310 -8.91 -15.56 -22.02
C SER A 310 -7.92 -14.47 -22.42
N LEU A 311 -8.08 -13.25 -21.88
CA LEU A 311 -7.15 -12.14 -22.09
C LEU A 311 -5.72 -12.50 -21.63
N THR A 312 -5.57 -13.19 -20.49
CA THR A 312 -4.24 -13.64 -20.06
C THR A 312 -3.60 -14.65 -21.02
N GLN A 313 -4.40 -15.52 -21.66
CA GLN A 313 -3.91 -16.46 -22.67
C GLN A 313 -3.46 -15.72 -23.94
N GLU A 314 -4.17 -14.66 -24.35
CA GLU A 314 -3.78 -13.82 -25.50
C GLU A 314 -2.42 -13.15 -25.29
N TRP A 315 -2.02 -12.91 -24.04
CA TRP A 315 -0.69 -12.42 -23.68
C TRP A 315 0.40 -13.50 -23.71
N GLY A 316 0.07 -14.72 -24.11
CA GLY A 316 0.99 -15.85 -24.19
C GLY A 316 1.20 -16.59 -22.87
N LEU A 317 0.38 -16.33 -21.84
CA LEU A 317 0.39 -17.18 -20.63
C LEU A 317 -0.18 -18.56 -20.97
N GLY A 318 0.40 -19.60 -20.38
CA GLY A 318 -0.06 -20.98 -20.61
C GLY A 318 -1.46 -21.24 -20.07
N THR A 319 -2.01 -22.42 -20.36
CA THR A 319 -3.38 -22.83 -19.96
C THR A 319 -3.64 -22.86 -18.45
N VAL A 320 -2.60 -22.65 -17.65
CA VAL A 320 -2.67 -22.54 -16.20
C VAL A 320 -1.99 -21.24 -15.81
N ILE A 321 -2.69 -20.41 -15.05
CA ILE A 321 -2.20 -19.11 -14.57
C ILE A 321 -2.13 -19.12 -13.05
N THR A 322 -1.27 -18.29 -12.46
CA THR A 322 -1.25 -18.19 -11.00
C THR A 322 -2.50 -17.46 -10.49
N ALA A 323 -2.95 -17.83 -9.29
CA ALA A 323 -4.10 -17.17 -8.67
C ALA A 323 -3.89 -15.67 -8.45
N TRP A 324 -2.66 -15.24 -8.19
CA TRP A 324 -2.33 -13.81 -8.01
C TRP A 324 -2.38 -13.03 -9.31
N GLU A 325 -1.83 -13.58 -10.40
CA GLU A 325 -1.94 -12.94 -11.72
C GLU A 325 -3.40 -12.83 -12.16
N MET A 326 -4.19 -13.88 -11.91
CA MET A 326 -5.61 -13.86 -12.22
C MET A 326 -6.35 -12.78 -11.44
N ARG A 327 -6.14 -12.72 -10.11
CA ARG A 327 -6.75 -11.69 -9.27
C ARG A 327 -6.29 -10.29 -9.65
N ALA A 328 -5.00 -10.10 -9.88
CA ALA A 328 -4.42 -8.82 -10.29
C ALA A 328 -5.06 -8.32 -11.58
N THR A 329 -5.12 -9.17 -12.60
CA THR A 329 -5.72 -8.83 -13.90
C THR A 329 -7.22 -8.57 -13.77
N PHE A 330 -7.96 -9.43 -13.07
CA PHE A 330 -9.40 -9.26 -12.89
C PHE A 330 -9.74 -7.95 -12.20
N CYS A 331 -9.10 -7.69 -11.05
CA CYS A 331 -9.36 -6.50 -10.25
C CYS A 331 -8.95 -5.22 -11.00
N PHE A 332 -7.87 -5.27 -11.78
CA PHE A 332 -7.44 -4.15 -12.61
C PHE A 332 -8.47 -3.82 -13.70
N GLN A 333 -8.89 -4.83 -14.47
CA GLN A 333 -9.88 -4.68 -15.54
C GLN A 333 -11.24 -4.21 -15.02
N ASN A 334 -11.66 -4.74 -13.87
CA ASN A 334 -12.98 -4.47 -13.30
C ASN A 334 -12.97 -3.39 -12.21
N ARG A 335 -11.82 -2.73 -11.96
CA ARG A 335 -11.63 -1.71 -10.93
C ARG A 335 -12.30 -2.07 -9.59
N CYS A 336 -12.06 -3.28 -9.10
CA CYS A 336 -12.63 -3.79 -7.84
C CYS A 336 -11.53 -4.11 -6.82
N ALA A 337 -11.88 -4.06 -5.54
CA ALA A 337 -10.97 -4.45 -4.48
C ALA A 337 -10.74 -5.99 -4.48
N PRO A 338 -9.55 -6.48 -4.09
CA PRO A 338 -9.25 -7.92 -4.07
C PRO A 338 -10.23 -8.72 -3.21
N GLY A 339 -10.74 -8.16 -2.11
CA GLY A 339 -11.75 -8.82 -1.27
C GLY A 339 -13.09 -9.07 -1.98
N VAL A 340 -13.43 -8.27 -3.01
CA VAL A 340 -14.62 -8.52 -3.85
C VAL A 340 -14.40 -9.75 -4.72
N PHE A 341 -13.23 -9.82 -5.38
CA PHE A 341 -12.84 -11.00 -6.16
C PHE A 341 -12.78 -12.24 -5.28
N ASP A 342 -12.07 -12.18 -4.15
CA ASP A 342 -11.87 -13.33 -3.26
C ASP A 342 -13.22 -13.90 -2.77
N HIS A 343 -14.17 -13.03 -2.42
CA HIS A 343 -15.52 -13.41 -2.01
C HIS A 343 -16.29 -14.09 -3.15
N LEU A 344 -16.41 -13.44 -4.31
CA LEU A 344 -17.16 -13.96 -5.45
C LEU A 344 -16.55 -15.23 -6.03
N PHE A 345 -15.22 -15.31 -6.06
CA PHE A 345 -14.51 -16.51 -6.48
C PHE A 345 -14.74 -17.67 -5.51
N SER A 346 -14.82 -17.39 -4.20
CA SER A 346 -15.18 -18.40 -3.20
C SER A 346 -16.63 -18.90 -3.37
N GLU A 347 -17.57 -18.03 -3.71
CA GLU A 347 -18.98 -18.42 -3.96
C GLU A 347 -19.13 -19.25 -5.24
N ASN A 348 -18.33 -18.96 -6.26
CA ASN A 348 -18.37 -19.61 -7.57
C ASN A 348 -17.27 -20.66 -7.74
N TYR A 349 -16.72 -21.18 -6.64
CA TYR A 349 -15.54 -22.05 -6.61
C TYR A 349 -15.68 -23.38 -7.40
N GLY A 350 -16.93 -23.82 -7.63
CA GLY A 350 -17.26 -25.00 -8.43
C GLY A 350 -17.45 -24.73 -9.93
N GLY A 351 -17.43 -23.46 -10.34
CA GLY A 351 -17.87 -23.03 -11.67
C GLY A 351 -19.41 -23.01 -11.79
N SER A 352 -19.90 -23.27 -12.99
CA SER A 352 -21.32 -23.36 -13.34
C SER A 352 -21.57 -24.47 -14.36
N GLU A 353 -22.79 -24.54 -14.89
CA GLU A 353 -23.10 -25.39 -16.05
C GLU A 353 -22.30 -24.97 -17.29
N THR A 354 -21.97 -23.69 -17.42
CA THR A 354 -21.22 -23.14 -18.56
C THR A 354 -19.70 -23.16 -18.34
N TYR A 355 -19.24 -23.00 -17.10
CA TYR A 355 -17.82 -22.84 -16.80
C TYR A 355 -17.32 -23.89 -15.83
N ARG A 356 -16.12 -24.41 -16.07
CA ARG A 356 -15.39 -25.28 -15.14
C ARG A 356 -14.12 -24.59 -14.68
N ILE A 357 -13.92 -24.54 -13.37
CA ILE A 357 -12.72 -23.98 -12.73
C ILE A 357 -11.91 -25.13 -12.12
N ASP A 358 -10.82 -25.50 -12.79
CA ASP A 358 -9.82 -26.43 -12.29
C ASP A 358 -8.72 -25.67 -11.53
N LYS A 359 -8.13 -26.30 -10.54
CA LYS A 359 -7.19 -25.67 -9.60
C LYS A 359 -6.15 -26.65 -9.10
N ASP A 360 -4.92 -26.16 -8.93
CA ASP A 360 -3.81 -26.92 -8.37
C ASP A 360 -3.22 -26.25 -7.11
N PHE A 361 -2.63 -27.09 -6.25
CA PHE A 361 -2.03 -26.78 -4.95
C PHE A 361 -0.65 -26.08 -5.10
N PRO A 362 -0.10 -25.47 -4.02
CA PRO A 362 0.45 -24.12 -4.04
C PRO A 362 1.68 -23.97 -4.95
N PRO A 363 1.84 -22.79 -5.55
CA PRO A 363 2.96 -22.51 -6.42
C PRO A 363 4.19 -22.19 -5.55
N ARG A 364 5.38 -22.57 -6.01
CA ARG A 364 6.61 -22.43 -5.21
C ARG A 364 7.03 -20.97 -4.96
N ASN A 365 6.54 -20.03 -5.77
CA ASN A 365 7.04 -18.65 -5.83
C ASN A 365 5.91 -17.61 -5.70
N LYS A 366 5.43 -17.41 -4.47
CA LYS A 366 4.47 -16.33 -4.15
C LYS A 366 5.17 -14.96 -4.22
N PRO A 367 4.58 -13.94 -4.88
CA PRO A 367 5.09 -12.58 -4.82
C PRO A 367 5.12 -12.03 -3.39
N THR A 368 6.20 -11.34 -3.00
CA THR A 368 6.51 -10.94 -1.61
C THR A 368 5.44 -10.06 -0.93
N HIS A 369 4.56 -9.41 -1.70
CA HIS A 369 3.58 -8.45 -1.20
C HIS A 369 2.12 -8.82 -1.50
N GLU A 370 1.87 -10.00 -2.08
CA GLU A 370 0.52 -10.45 -2.39
C GLU A 370 -0.06 -11.26 -1.25
N GLU A 371 -1.35 -11.05 -0.95
CA GLU A 371 -2.08 -11.91 -0.03
C GLU A 371 -2.44 -13.24 -0.74
N PRO A 372 -2.38 -14.40 -0.08
CA PRO A 372 -2.78 -15.65 -0.71
C PRO A 372 -4.28 -15.64 -0.97
N LEU A 373 -4.72 -16.25 -2.07
CA LEU A 373 -6.13 -16.57 -2.28
C LEU A 373 -6.45 -17.82 -1.44
N VAL A 374 -7.30 -17.69 -0.43
CA VAL A 374 -7.63 -18.78 0.50
C VAL A 374 -9.10 -19.15 0.37
N ILE A 375 -9.38 -20.43 0.11
CA ILE A 375 -10.75 -20.94 -0.05
C ILE A 375 -10.89 -22.20 0.79
N GLY A 376 -11.87 -22.23 1.69
CA GLY A 376 -12.07 -23.35 2.61
C GLY A 376 -10.82 -23.67 3.47
N GLY A 377 -10.02 -22.65 3.79
CA GLY A 377 -8.76 -22.81 4.54
C GLY A 377 -7.56 -23.31 3.73
N ARG A 378 -7.66 -23.44 2.40
CA ARG A 378 -6.58 -23.88 1.51
C ARG A 378 -6.12 -22.74 0.60
N GLU A 379 -4.81 -22.57 0.46
CA GLU A 379 -4.24 -21.64 -0.50
C GLU A 379 -4.38 -22.18 -1.93
N ILE A 380 -4.91 -21.34 -2.82
CA ILE A 380 -5.06 -21.65 -4.24
C ILE A 380 -3.88 -21.04 -4.98
N GLY A 381 -3.13 -21.88 -5.68
CA GLY A 381 -1.92 -21.47 -6.39
C GLY A 381 -2.11 -21.19 -7.85
N LEU A 382 -2.85 -22.08 -8.50
CA LEU A 382 -2.99 -22.15 -9.94
C LEU A 382 -4.46 -22.26 -10.29
N ILE A 383 -4.87 -21.59 -11.36
CA ILE A 383 -6.24 -21.54 -11.86
C ILE A 383 -6.22 -21.91 -13.34
N ARG A 384 -7.16 -22.77 -13.73
CA ARG A 384 -7.52 -23.05 -15.12
C ARG A 384 -9.03 -22.93 -15.26
N ILE A 385 -9.48 -22.21 -16.29
CA ILE A 385 -10.90 -22.03 -16.57
C ILE A 385 -11.19 -22.58 -17.96
N SER A 386 -12.26 -23.35 -18.10
CA SER A 386 -12.74 -23.86 -19.38
C SER A 386 -14.23 -23.59 -19.52
N LYS A 387 -14.66 -23.35 -20.76
CA LYS A 387 -16.08 -23.28 -21.13
C LYS A 387 -16.54 -24.68 -21.54
N ARG A 388 -17.69 -25.12 -21.03
CA ARG A 388 -18.27 -26.43 -21.32
C ARG A 388 -18.96 -26.48 -22.68
#